data_AF-A0A915L5P7-F1
#
_entry.id   AF-A0A915L5P7-F1
#
_cell.length_a   1.000
_cell.length_b   1.000
_cell.length_c   1.000
_cell.angle_alpha   90.00
_cell.angle_beta   90.00
_cell.angle_gamma   90.00
#
_symmetry.space_group_name_H-M   'P 1'
#
loop_
_entity.id
_entity.type
_entity.pdbx_description
1 polymer ?
#
loop_
_entity_poly.entity_id
_entity_poly.type
_entity_poly.pdbx_seq_one_letter_code
_entity_poly.pdbx_strand_id
1 'polypeptide(L)'
;MKGYCRILHDFSQETSAHGVPRIGRAHTKKVTCFWLLICSVCMVMFLTQTYSIFSRYFKYEKTTQIEMRFQRAKFPAVTLCNLNPFKKSLAKGIPGLASIIDAVETSQNRHERTARSVNTFETTAQENETLIYNNR
;
A
#
# COMPACT_ATOMS: atom_id res chain seq x y z
N MET A 1 -7.82 -54.10 23.66
CA MET A 1 -6.96 -52.92 23.92
C MET A 1 -5.45 -53.19 23.89
N LYS A 2 -4.92 -54.41 24.09
CA LYS A 2 -3.45 -54.68 24.08
C LYS A 2 -2.79 -54.58 22.69
N GLY A 3 -3.54 -54.82 21.60
CA GLY A 3 -3.00 -54.76 20.23
C GLY A 3 -2.66 -53.35 19.73
N TYR A 4 -3.48 -52.35 20.07
CA TYR A 4 -3.31 -50.98 19.58
C TYR A 4 -2.04 -50.30 20.13
N CYS A 5 -1.67 -50.63 21.37
CA CYS A 5 -0.45 -50.10 22.00
C CYS A 5 0.83 -50.62 21.31
N ARG A 6 0.80 -51.85 20.78
CA ARG A 6 1.91 -52.41 20.00
C ARG A 6 2.05 -51.72 18.65
N ILE A 7 0.94 -51.52 17.94
CA ILE A 7 0.91 -50.80 16.65
C ILE A 7 1.43 -49.37 16.81
N LEU A 8 0.97 -48.65 17.85
CA LEU A 8 1.44 -47.29 18.12
C LEU A 8 2.92 -47.24 18.52
N HIS A 9 3.41 -48.25 19.23
CA HIS A 9 4.83 -48.36 19.60
C HIS A 9 5.70 -48.62 18.37
N ASP A 10 5.29 -49.52 17.48
CA ASP A 10 6.02 -49.84 16.26
C ASP A 10 6.01 -48.62 15.30
N PHE A 11 4.85 -47.99 15.13
CA PHE A 11 4.74 -46.71 14.39
C PHE A 11 5.63 -45.60 14.98
N SER A 12 5.73 -45.55 16.31
CA SER A 12 6.56 -44.58 17.01
C SER A 12 8.06 -44.79 16.79
N GLN A 13 8.53 -45.98 16.42
CA GLN A 13 9.94 -46.21 16.07
C GLN A 13 10.22 -45.95 14.58
N GLU A 14 9.25 -46.23 13.72
CA GLU A 14 9.40 -46.11 12.26
C GLU A 14 9.12 -44.69 11.73
N THR A 15 8.43 -43.85 12.49
CA THR A 15 8.11 -42.49 12.05
C THR A 15 9.32 -41.57 12.05
N SER A 16 9.48 -40.77 10.98
CA SER A 16 10.52 -39.73 10.88
C SER A 16 10.26 -38.53 11.81
N ALA A 17 9.08 -38.47 12.46
CA ALA A 17 8.75 -37.41 13.39
C ALA A 17 9.55 -37.59 14.70
N HIS A 18 10.68 -36.90 14.83
CA HIS A 18 11.64 -37.02 15.95
C HIS A 18 11.05 -36.85 17.37
N GLY A 19 9.86 -36.27 17.51
CA GLY A 19 9.15 -36.15 18.78
C GLY A 19 8.40 -37.42 19.22
N VAL A 20 7.94 -38.24 18.26
CA VAL A 20 7.10 -39.41 18.52
C VAL A 20 7.88 -40.56 19.19
N PRO A 21 9.12 -40.91 18.78
CA PRO A 21 9.94 -41.91 19.48
C PRO A 21 10.19 -41.61 20.96
N ARG A 22 10.20 -40.32 21.35
CA ARG A 22 10.37 -39.90 22.75
C ARG A 22 9.15 -40.19 23.62
N ILE A 23 7.95 -40.22 23.03
CA ILE A 23 6.70 -40.59 23.69
C ILE A 23 6.68 -42.09 23.97
N GLY A 24 7.08 -42.91 22.98
CA GLY A 24 7.12 -44.37 23.09
C GLY A 24 8.19 -44.90 24.07
N ARG A 25 9.30 -44.16 24.24
CA ARG A 25 10.41 -44.54 25.13
C ARG A 25 10.30 -43.96 26.55
N ALA A 26 9.25 -43.20 26.86
CA ALA A 26 9.09 -42.57 28.17
C ALA A 26 8.69 -43.58 29.25
N HIS A 27 9.50 -43.66 30.32
CA HIS A 27 9.31 -44.63 31.41
C HIS A 27 8.20 -44.24 32.40
N THR A 28 7.80 -42.96 32.43
CA THR A 28 6.83 -42.41 33.39
C THR A 28 5.70 -41.68 32.67
N LYS A 29 4.45 -41.90 33.09
CA LYS A 29 3.25 -41.27 32.48
C LYS A 29 3.30 -39.74 32.42
N LYS A 30 3.96 -39.09 33.38
CA LYS A 30 4.16 -37.62 33.40
C LYS A 30 5.04 -37.14 32.24
N VAL A 31 6.12 -37.88 31.95
CA VAL A 31 7.04 -37.56 30.85
C VAL A 31 6.38 -37.82 29.51
N THR A 32 5.60 -38.91 29.39
CA THR A 32 4.76 -39.17 28.20
C THR A 32 3.77 -38.04 27.95
N CYS A 33 3.08 -37.55 28.99
CA CYS A 33 2.13 -36.45 28.88
C CYS A 33 2.81 -35.15 28.44
N PHE A 34 3.99 -34.85 28.98
CA PHE A 34 4.79 -33.70 28.56
C PHE A 34 5.17 -33.75 27.07
N TRP A 35 5.70 -34.88 26.59
CA TRP A 35 6.05 -35.03 25.18
C TRP A 35 4.83 -35.03 24.25
N LEU A 36 3.71 -35.60 24.68
CA LEU A 36 2.45 -35.52 23.95
C LEU A 36 1.95 -34.08 23.82
N LEU A 37 2.05 -33.29 24.89
CA LEU A 37 1.68 -31.88 24.86
C LEU A 37 2.55 -31.09 23.89
N ILE A 38 3.87 -31.31 23.91
CA ILE A 38 4.79 -30.67 22.95
C ILE A 38 4.45 -31.07 21.52
N CYS A 39 4.27 -32.36 21.24
CA CYS A 39 3.89 -32.84 19.90
C CYS A 39 2.55 -32.25 19.45
N SER A 40 1.58 -32.11 20.36
CA SER A 40 0.29 -31.48 20.08
C SER A 40 0.45 -30.00 19.74
N VAL A 41 1.22 -29.24 20.52
CA VAL A 41 1.49 -27.82 20.25
C VAL A 41 2.20 -27.64 18.90
N CYS A 42 3.21 -28.45 18.59
CA CYS A 42 3.88 -28.44 17.30
C CYS A 42 2.92 -28.75 16.15
N MET A 43 2.01 -29.72 16.32
CA MET A 43 1.01 -30.07 15.32
C MET A 43 0.04 -28.90 15.07
N VAL A 44 -0.44 -28.25 16.12
CA VAL A 44 -1.33 -27.07 15.99
C VAL A 44 -0.62 -25.94 15.26
N MET A 45 0.63 -25.63 15.63
CA MET A 45 1.42 -24.61 14.92
C MET A 45 1.66 -24.96 13.46
N PHE A 46 1.93 -26.23 13.14
CA PHE A 46 2.08 -26.66 11.76
C PHE A 46 0.79 -26.44 10.97
N LEU A 47 -0.37 -26.85 11.50
CA LEU A 47 -1.66 -26.67 10.85
C LEU A 47 -2.01 -25.20 10.61
N THR A 48 -1.77 -24.31 11.60
CA THR A 48 -2.04 -22.88 11.43
C THR A 48 -1.13 -22.24 10.38
N GLN A 49 0.14 -22.65 10.33
CA GLN A 49 1.09 -22.18 9.32
C GLN A 49 0.72 -22.67 7.92
N THR A 50 0.39 -23.95 7.78
CA THR A 50 -0.08 -24.52 6.52
C THR A 50 -1.35 -23.81 6.04
N TYR A 51 -2.34 -23.61 6.91
CA TYR A 51 -3.55 -22.86 6.58
C TYR A 51 -3.23 -21.44 6.10
N SER A 52 -2.32 -20.74 6.76
CA SER A 52 -1.92 -19.38 6.38
C SER A 52 -1.25 -19.34 5.01
N ILE A 53 -0.38 -20.32 4.70
CA ILE A 53 0.26 -20.44 3.39
C ILE A 53 -0.78 -20.73 2.30
N PHE A 54 -1.69 -21.68 2.54
CA PHE A 54 -2.77 -21.97 1.60
C PHE A 54 -3.68 -20.77 1.37
N SER A 55 -4.06 -20.05 2.42
CA SER A 55 -4.87 -18.83 2.30
C SER A 55 -4.16 -17.78 1.43
N ARG A 56 -2.85 -17.57 1.62
CA ARG A 56 -2.05 -16.66 0.79
C ARG A 56 -1.93 -17.13 -0.66
N TYR A 57 -1.82 -18.43 -0.88
CA TYR A 57 -1.79 -19.02 -2.21
C TYR A 57 -3.11 -18.76 -2.97
N PHE A 58 -4.26 -19.02 -2.33
CA PHE A 58 -5.58 -18.79 -2.94
C PHE A 58 -5.95 -17.31 -3.07
N LYS A 59 -5.26 -16.39 -2.38
CA LYS A 59 -5.39 -14.94 -2.60
C LYS A 59 -4.70 -14.46 -3.88
N TYR A 60 -3.94 -15.32 -4.57
CA TYR A 60 -3.22 -14.99 -5.81
C TYR A 60 -2.42 -13.68 -5.72
N GLU A 61 -1.85 -13.39 -4.55
CA GLU A 61 -1.02 -12.21 -4.34
C GLU A 61 0.20 -12.29 -5.25
N LYS A 62 0.33 -11.33 -6.18
CA LYS A 62 1.47 -11.27 -7.08
C LYS A 62 2.57 -10.44 -6.43
N THR A 63 3.63 -11.09 -5.96
CA THR A 63 4.87 -10.40 -5.57
C THR A 63 5.63 -10.01 -6.84
N THR A 64 5.47 -8.76 -7.28
CA THR A 64 6.24 -8.22 -8.41
C THR A 64 7.66 -7.90 -7.96
N GLN A 65 8.65 -8.64 -8.44
CA GLN A 65 10.06 -8.26 -8.28
C GLN A 65 10.40 -7.17 -9.30
N ILE A 66 10.63 -5.96 -8.81
CA ILE A 66 11.05 -4.83 -9.65
C ILE A 66 12.57 -4.93 -9.80
N GLU A 67 13.03 -5.48 -10.92
CA GLU A 67 14.44 -5.49 -11.27
C GLU A 67 14.77 -4.28 -12.16
N MET A 68 15.69 -3.43 -11.73
CA MET A 68 16.17 -2.31 -12.54
C MET A 68 17.12 -2.81 -13.64
N ARG A 69 16.57 -3.07 -14.82
CA ARG A 69 17.35 -3.36 -16.03
C ARG A 69 17.73 -2.06 -16.72
N PHE A 70 19.00 -1.67 -16.64
CA PHE A 70 19.56 -0.51 -17.37
C PHE A 70 19.77 -0.87 -18.85
N GLN A 71 18.70 -0.92 -19.62
CA GLN A 71 18.78 -0.91 -21.08
C GLN A 71 18.71 0.54 -21.59
N ARG A 72 19.22 0.77 -22.80
CA ARG A 72 19.16 2.08 -23.46
C ARG A 72 17.70 2.44 -23.74
N ALA A 73 17.07 3.15 -22.81
CA ALA A 73 15.66 3.53 -22.91
C ALA A 73 15.45 4.46 -24.12
N LYS A 74 14.40 4.20 -24.90
CA LYS A 74 13.98 5.13 -25.96
C LYS A 74 13.54 6.44 -25.30
N PHE A 75 14.01 7.57 -25.83
CA PHE A 75 13.56 8.87 -25.37
C PHE A 75 12.03 8.99 -25.54
N PRO A 76 11.27 9.38 -24.49
CA PRO A 76 9.82 9.43 -24.55
C PRO A 76 9.35 10.53 -25.50
N ALA A 77 8.13 10.41 -26.02
CA ALA A 77 7.49 11.51 -26.73
C ALA A 77 7.18 12.64 -25.74
N VAL A 78 7.86 13.77 -25.88
CA VAL A 78 7.56 14.97 -25.10
C VAL A 78 6.52 15.79 -25.86
N THR A 79 5.33 15.96 -25.27
CA THR A 79 4.28 16.82 -25.84
C THR A 79 4.23 18.11 -25.04
N LEU A 80 4.56 19.23 -25.68
CA LEU A 80 4.42 20.56 -25.11
C LEU A 80 3.09 21.16 -25.57
N CYS A 81 2.24 21.52 -24.62
CA CYS A 81 0.97 22.18 -24.87
C CYS A 81 1.06 23.64 -24.42
N ASN A 82 0.57 24.55 -25.26
CA ASN A 82 0.29 25.91 -24.80
C ASN A 82 -0.99 25.88 -23.96
N LEU A 83 -0.94 26.41 -22.74
CA LEU A 83 -2.10 26.50 -21.84
C LEU A 83 -3.25 27.31 -22.46
N ASN A 84 -2.95 28.18 -23.42
CA ASN A 84 -3.95 28.91 -24.15
C ASN A 84 -4.56 28.03 -25.28
N PRO A 85 -5.84 27.63 -25.19
CA PRO A 85 -6.47 26.75 -26.17
C PRO A 85 -6.77 27.43 -27.51
N PHE A 86 -6.76 28.77 -27.58
CA PHE A 86 -7.13 29.50 -28.80
C PHE A 86 -6.19 30.66 -29.11
N LYS A 87 -5.71 30.74 -30.35
CA LYS A 87 -4.93 31.90 -30.80
C LYS A 87 -5.85 33.10 -30.98
N LYS A 88 -5.59 34.20 -30.27
CA LYS A 88 -6.39 35.46 -30.33
C LYS A 88 -6.61 35.96 -31.77
N SER A 89 -5.63 35.79 -32.66
CA SER A 89 -5.74 36.22 -34.06
C SER A 89 -6.73 35.37 -34.87
N LEU A 90 -6.83 34.07 -34.60
CA LEU A 90 -7.73 33.17 -35.33
C LEU A 90 -9.15 33.23 -34.77
N ALA A 91 -9.27 33.39 -33.45
CA ALA A 91 -10.56 33.36 -32.80
C ALA A 91 -11.43 34.59 -33.07
N LYS A 92 -10.82 35.74 -33.41
CA LYS A 92 -11.54 36.93 -33.90
C LYS A 92 -12.24 36.72 -35.25
N GLY A 93 -11.78 35.75 -36.06
CA GLY A 93 -12.38 35.45 -37.36
C GLY A 93 -13.67 34.63 -37.28
N ILE A 94 -14.00 34.08 -36.11
CA ILE A 94 -15.23 33.30 -35.91
C ILE A 94 -16.22 34.18 -35.12
N PRO A 95 -17.31 34.65 -35.75
CA PRO A 95 -18.19 35.66 -35.16
C PRO A 95 -18.85 35.23 -33.84
N GLY A 96 -19.07 33.92 -33.63
CA GLY A 96 -19.59 33.38 -32.38
C GLY A 96 -18.54 33.16 -31.28
N LEU A 97 -17.26 33.01 -31.64
CA LEU A 97 -16.18 32.75 -30.67
C LEU A 97 -15.57 34.05 -30.15
N ALA A 98 -15.53 35.10 -30.98
CA ALA A 98 -14.98 36.40 -30.62
C ALA A 98 -15.70 37.04 -29.42
N SER A 99 -17.03 36.96 -29.37
CA SER A 99 -17.85 37.51 -28.27
C SER A 99 -17.66 36.74 -26.96
N ILE A 100 -17.51 35.41 -27.05
CA ILE A 100 -17.26 34.55 -25.89
C ILE A 100 -15.88 34.83 -25.31
N ILE A 101 -14.86 34.97 -26.16
CA ILE A 101 -13.48 35.26 -25.71
C ILE A 101 -13.41 36.62 -25.02
N ASP A 102 -14.10 37.64 -25.54
CA ASP A 102 -14.13 38.97 -24.92
C ASP A 102 -14.84 38.95 -23.53
N ALA A 103 -15.95 38.22 -23.43
CA ALA A 103 -16.66 38.02 -22.17
C ALA A 103 -15.82 37.24 -21.13
N VAL A 104 -15.07 36.23 -21.60
CA VAL A 104 -14.16 35.45 -20.77
C VAL A 104 -12.95 36.29 -20.32
N GLU A 105 -12.34 37.06 -21.22
CA GLU A 105 -11.22 37.95 -20.89
C GLU A 105 -11.65 39.02 -19.86
N THR A 106 -12.87 39.54 -19.97
CA THR A 106 -13.45 40.46 -18.98
C THR A 106 -13.64 39.79 -17.61
N SER A 107 -14.10 38.54 -17.60
CA SER A 107 -14.32 37.76 -16.37
C SER A 107 -13.00 37.35 -15.69
N GLN A 108 -12.00 36.98 -16.49
CA GLN A 108 -10.64 36.70 -16.00
C GLN A 108 -10.03 37.95 -15.37
N ASN A 109 -10.10 39.11 -16.04
CA ASN A 109 -9.61 40.38 -15.48
C ASN A 109 -10.34 40.79 -14.18
N ARG A 110 -11.61 40.39 -14.01
CA ARG A 110 -12.34 40.58 -12.75
C ARG A 110 -11.83 39.63 -11.67
N HIS A 111 -11.65 38.34 -11.97
CA HIS A 111 -11.05 37.39 -11.02
C HIS A 111 -9.63 37.76 -10.62
N GLU A 112 -8.80 38.24 -11.55
CA GLU A 112 -7.46 38.76 -11.25
C GLU A 112 -7.50 40.00 -10.34
N ARG A 113 -8.48 40.90 -10.54
CA ARG A 113 -8.69 42.05 -9.64
C ARG A 113 -9.19 41.63 -8.26
N THR A 114 -10.13 40.70 -8.18
CA THR A 114 -10.62 40.15 -6.91
C THR A 114 -9.50 39.42 -6.18
N ALA A 115 -8.71 38.58 -6.86
CA ALA A 115 -7.56 37.89 -6.28
C ALA A 115 -6.47 38.88 -5.83
N ARG A 116 -6.21 39.94 -6.60
CA ARG A 116 -5.28 41.00 -6.19
C ARG A 116 -5.78 41.79 -4.98
N SER A 117 -7.09 42.05 -4.86
CA SER A 117 -7.67 42.70 -3.68
C SER A 117 -7.61 41.80 -2.43
N VAL A 118 -7.80 40.49 -2.58
CA VAL A 118 -7.66 39.52 -1.47
C VAL A 118 -6.20 39.39 -1.05
N ASN A 119 -5.27 39.23 -1.99
CA ASN A 119 -3.83 39.19 -1.68
C ASN A 119 -3.37 40.49 -0.99
N THR A 120 -3.90 41.64 -1.40
CA THR A 120 -3.59 42.93 -0.77
C THR A 120 -4.16 43.01 0.65
N PHE A 121 -5.35 42.44 0.90
CA PHE A 121 -5.95 42.34 2.23
C PHE A 121 -5.23 41.33 3.13
N GLU A 122 -4.78 40.20 2.59
CA GLU A 122 -3.96 39.22 3.31
C GLU A 122 -2.59 39.79 3.65
N THR A 123 -1.97 40.56 2.74
CA THR A 123 -0.68 41.22 3.00
C THR A 123 -0.80 42.29 4.09
N THR A 124 -1.88 43.08 4.11
CA THR A 124 -2.10 44.08 5.17
C THR A 124 -2.54 43.46 6.50
N ALA A 125 -3.23 42.31 6.48
CA ALA A 125 -3.54 41.53 7.68
C ALA A 125 -2.30 40.84 8.27
N GLN A 126 -1.32 40.45 7.46
CA GLN A 126 -0.08 39.87 7.99
C GLN A 126 0.87 40.96 8.54
N GLU A 127 0.90 42.14 7.92
CA GLU A 127 1.69 43.29 8.38
C GLU A 127 1.17 43.88 9.70
N ASN A 128 -0.16 43.92 9.89
CA ASN A 128 -0.76 44.46 11.11
C ASN A 128 -0.58 43.53 12.34
N GLU A 129 -0.60 42.21 12.18
CA GLU A 129 -0.30 41.25 13.26
C GLU A 129 1.16 41.36 13.72
N THR A 130 2.08 41.58 12.78
CA THR A 130 3.51 41.69 13.07
C THR A 130 3.84 42.98 13.84
N LEU A 131 3.16 44.09 13.55
CA LEU A 131 3.32 45.37 14.26
C LEU A 131 2.73 45.34 15.69
N ILE A 132 1.64 44.60 15.93
CA ILE A 132 1.07 44.44 17.28
C ILE A 132 2.01 43.61 18.17
N TYR A 133 2.69 42.60 17.62
CA TYR A 133 3.71 41.85 18.37
C TYR A 133 4.93 42.69 18.71
N ASN A 134 5.39 43.55 17.79
CA ASN A 134 6.60 44.36 18.00
C ASN A 134 6.40 45.57 18.92
N ASN A 135 5.15 45.94 19.23
CA ASN A 135 4.81 47.08 20.09
C ASN A 135 4.22 46.64 21.44
N ARG A 136 4.45 45.38 21.84
CA ARG A 136 4.22 44.83 23.18
C ARG A 136 5.56 44.40 23.76
#